data_AF-A0A7C2JJC8-F1
#
_entry.id   AF-A0A7C2JJC8-F1
#
_cell.length_a   1.000
_cell.length_b   1.000
_cell.length_c   1.000
_cell.angle_alpha   90.00
_cell.angle_beta   90.00
_cell.angle_gamma   90.00
#
_symmetry.space_group_name_H-M   'P 1'
#
loop_
_entity.id
_entity.type
_entity.pdbx_description
1 polymer ?
#
loop_
_entity_poly.entity_id
_entity_poly.type
_entity_poly.pdbx_seq_one_letter_code
_entity_poly.pdbx_strand_id
1 'polypeptide(L)'
;DAVSPNEAWLRGANPEVMTRDALAERGVQAEGVLDRRALRAAQEADPLVAASWEGILFLSFGAVLVLTGLGFAVYATMAAQARALEFAILRTMGFSSRQVLGLVSFEQLFVIAAGVAAGTFLGFPLGRLMIGYLGVTESGNEPVPPLVSQVSWPAVLTVYLSLAAVFAATITALAAVYSRLAVHRALRIGEV
;
A
#
# COMPACT_ATOMS: atom_id res chain seq x y z
N ASP A 1 -35.25 -1.96 44.29
CA ASP A 1 -33.92 -2.19 43.68
C ASP A 1 -33.12 -0.90 43.67
N ALA A 2 -32.04 -0.86 44.44
CA ALA A 2 -31.17 0.30 44.50
C ALA A 2 -30.25 0.30 43.27
N VAL A 3 -30.36 1.33 42.44
CA VAL A 3 -29.47 1.55 41.29
C VAL A 3 -28.13 2.03 41.84
N SER A 4 -27.13 1.15 41.89
CA SER A 4 -25.74 1.52 42.14
C SER A 4 -25.01 1.76 40.80
N PRO A 5 -24.10 2.74 40.72
CA PRO A 5 -23.27 2.91 39.53
C PRO A 5 -22.40 1.66 39.32
N ASN A 6 -22.44 1.05 38.13
CA ASN A 6 -21.61 -0.12 37.80
C ASN A 6 -20.17 0.27 37.40
N GLU A 7 -19.99 1.49 36.86
CA GLU A 7 -18.74 1.93 36.25
C GLU A 7 -18.50 3.43 36.54
N ALA A 8 -17.24 3.78 36.80
CA ALA A 8 -16.81 5.15 37.01
C ALA A 8 -15.52 5.43 36.22
N TRP A 9 -15.53 6.48 35.39
CA TRP A 9 -14.38 6.88 34.57
C TRP A 9 -13.71 8.11 35.17
N LEU A 10 -12.42 7.99 35.46
CA LEU A 10 -11.62 9.05 36.05
C LEU A 10 -10.47 9.42 35.09
N ARG A 11 -10.28 10.72 34.83
CA ARG A 11 -9.17 11.24 34.05
C ARG A 11 -8.11 11.82 34.99
N GLY A 12 -6.84 11.49 34.77
CA GLY A 12 -5.71 12.05 35.55
C GLY A 12 -5.45 11.36 36.89
N ALA A 13 -6.09 10.20 37.14
CA ALA A 13 -5.82 9.41 38.34
C ALA A 13 -4.42 8.75 38.29
N ASN A 14 -3.76 8.69 39.44
CA ASN A 14 -2.51 7.95 39.60
C ASN A 14 -2.83 6.44 39.73
N PRO A 15 -2.39 5.58 38.79
CA PRO A 15 -2.67 4.15 38.83
C PRO A 15 -2.08 3.44 40.05
N GLU A 16 -1.03 3.98 40.66
CA GLU A 16 -0.43 3.43 41.88
C GLU A 16 -1.30 3.67 43.13
N VAL A 17 -2.18 4.67 43.10
CA VAL A 17 -3.03 5.07 44.23
C VAL A 17 -4.46 4.53 44.08
N MET A 18 -4.91 4.28 42.85
CA MET A 18 -6.23 3.73 42.52
C MET A 18 -6.19 2.21 42.37
N THR A 19 -5.63 1.50 43.35
CA THR A 19 -5.68 0.03 43.39
C THR A 19 -6.96 -0.45 44.07
N ARG A 20 -7.35 -1.71 43.82
CA ARG A 20 -8.55 -2.30 44.45
C ARG A 20 -8.50 -2.21 45.98
N ASP A 21 -7.33 -2.47 46.55
CA ASP A 21 -7.12 -2.46 47.99
C ASP A 21 -7.25 -1.04 48.57
N ALA A 22 -6.66 -0.04 47.92
CA ALA A 22 -6.75 1.36 48.33
C ALA A 22 -8.16 1.96 48.19
N LEU A 23 -9.01 1.37 47.34
CA LEU A 23 -10.43 1.70 47.22
C LEU A 23 -11.28 0.98 48.27
N ALA A 24 -10.97 -0.28 48.56
CA ALA A 24 -11.63 -1.07 49.60
C ALA A 24 -11.45 -0.45 51.00
N GLU A 25 -10.25 0.07 51.32
CA GLU A 25 -9.99 0.81 52.57
C GLU A 25 -10.84 2.09 52.71
N ARG A 26 -11.28 2.67 51.59
CA ARG A 26 -12.15 3.86 51.54
C ARG A 26 -13.64 3.51 51.45
N GLY A 27 -13.99 2.23 51.59
CA GLY A 27 -15.37 1.75 51.53
C GLY A 27 -15.93 1.59 50.12
N VAL A 28 -15.09 1.67 49.07
CA VAL A 28 -15.50 1.46 47.68
C VAL A 28 -15.09 0.07 47.23
N GLN A 29 -16.07 -0.81 46.99
CA GLN A 29 -15.80 -2.12 46.41
C GLN A 29 -15.81 -2.04 44.88
N ALA A 30 -14.64 -2.17 44.28
CA ALA A 30 -14.47 -2.23 42.83
C ALA A 30 -14.19 -3.67 42.39
N GLU A 31 -15.00 -4.21 41.48
CA GLU A 31 -14.79 -5.53 40.88
C GLU A 31 -13.54 -5.55 39.99
N GLY A 32 -13.17 -4.40 39.42
CA GLY A 32 -11.98 -4.24 38.59
C GLY A 32 -11.52 -2.79 38.49
N VAL A 33 -10.20 -2.62 38.36
CA VAL A 33 -9.60 -1.35 37.96
C VAL A 33 -8.93 -1.58 36.62
N LEU A 34 -9.36 -0.83 35.61
CA LEU A 34 -8.81 -0.90 34.26
C LEU A 34 -8.06 0.40 33.96
N ASP A 35 -6.75 0.33 33.81
CA ASP A 35 -5.98 1.46 33.28
C ASP A 35 -5.96 1.39 31.75
N ARG A 36 -6.52 2.43 31.12
CA ARG A 36 -6.50 2.59 29.66
C ARG A 36 -5.07 2.63 29.10
N ARG A 37 -4.08 3.13 29.85
CA ARG A 37 -2.67 3.13 29.44
C ARG A 37 -2.10 1.71 29.44
N ALA A 38 -2.37 0.95 30.50
CA ALA A 38 -1.93 -0.44 30.60
C ALA A 38 -2.58 -1.33 29.53
N LEU A 39 -3.88 -1.13 29.27
CA LEU A 39 -4.59 -1.85 28.20
C LEU A 39 -4.02 -1.54 26.82
N ARG A 40 -3.71 -0.27 26.51
CA ARG A 40 -3.04 0.09 25.25
C ARG A 40 -1.65 -0.50 25.13
N ALA A 41 -0.84 -0.43 26.19
CA ALA A 41 0.49 -1.01 26.20
C ALA A 41 0.45 -2.54 26.02
N ALA A 42 -0.51 -3.23 26.64
CA ALA A 42 -0.71 -4.66 26.45
C ALA A 42 -1.18 -5.03 25.03
N GLN A 43 -2.03 -4.20 24.41
CA GLN A 43 -2.47 -4.37 23.02
C GLN A 43 -1.35 -4.09 22.02
N GLU A 44 -0.52 -3.07 22.25
CA GLU A 44 0.65 -2.75 21.42
C GLU A 44 1.75 -3.82 21.56
N ALA A 45 1.84 -4.44 22.74
CA ALA A 45 2.78 -5.53 23.03
C ALA A 45 2.30 -6.91 22.56
N ASP A 46 1.16 -7.02 21.87
CA ASP A 46 0.72 -8.24 21.20
C ASP A 46 1.15 -8.24 19.72
N PRO A 47 2.39 -8.66 19.42
CA PRO A 47 2.92 -8.66 18.05
C PRO A 47 2.17 -9.64 17.15
N LEU A 48 1.44 -10.64 17.68
CA LEU A 48 0.71 -11.59 16.84
C LEU A 48 -0.47 -10.93 16.13
N VAL A 49 -1.22 -10.07 16.82
CA VAL A 49 -2.39 -9.40 16.25
C VAL A 49 -1.97 -8.25 15.32
N ALA A 50 -0.96 -7.47 15.72
CA ALA A 50 -0.47 -6.34 14.93
C ALA A 50 0.33 -6.77 13.69
N ALA A 51 1.24 -7.75 13.80
CA ALA A 51 2.09 -8.13 12.67
C ALA A 51 1.39 -8.99 11.61
N SER A 52 0.31 -9.71 11.98
CA SER A 52 -0.34 -10.66 11.05
C SER A 52 -1.03 -9.96 9.87
N TRP A 53 -1.87 -8.95 10.14
CA TRP A 53 -2.66 -8.30 9.09
C TRP A 53 -1.81 -7.38 8.22
N GLU A 54 -0.90 -6.62 8.83
CA GLU A 54 0.01 -5.74 8.10
C GLU A 54 1.03 -6.53 7.28
N GLY A 55 1.55 -7.64 7.82
CA GLY A 55 2.49 -8.52 7.12
C GLY A 55 1.90 -9.16 5.86
N ILE A 56 0.66 -9.67 5.93
CA ILE A 56 -0.04 -10.26 4.78
C ILE A 56 -0.31 -9.20 3.71
N LEU A 57 -0.75 -8.00 4.10
CA LEU A 57 -0.98 -6.89 3.18
C LEU A 57 0.31 -6.48 2.49
N PHE A 58 1.41 -6.33 3.23
CA PHE A 58 2.71 -5.97 2.68
C PHE A 58 3.23 -7.03 1.70
N LEU A 59 3.14 -8.32 2.06
CA LEU A 59 3.57 -9.41 1.20
C LEU A 59 2.72 -9.50 -0.07
N SER A 60 1.39 -9.38 0.06
CA SER A 60 0.45 -9.41 -1.08
C SER A 60 0.69 -8.23 -2.01
N PHE A 61 0.89 -7.03 -1.45
CA PHE A 61 1.21 -5.83 -2.21
C PHE A 61 2.56 -5.99 -2.94
N GLY A 62 3.59 -6.52 -2.27
CA GLY A 62 4.88 -6.82 -2.87
C GLY A 62 4.77 -7.82 -4.03
N ALA A 63 3.99 -8.88 -3.86
CA ALA A 63 3.74 -9.87 -4.92
C ALA A 63 3.04 -9.24 -6.14
N VAL A 64 1.99 -8.43 -5.91
CA VAL A 64 1.28 -7.71 -6.98
C VAL A 64 2.18 -6.69 -7.67
N LEU A 65 3.02 -5.97 -6.93
CA LEU A 65 4.01 -5.04 -7.49
C LEU A 65 4.99 -5.75 -8.42
N VAL A 66 5.56 -6.87 -7.99
CA VAL A 66 6.50 -7.66 -8.80
C VAL A 66 5.82 -8.21 -10.04
N LEU A 67 4.62 -8.78 -9.88
CA LEU A 67 3.85 -9.33 -11.00
C LEU A 67 3.49 -8.24 -12.02
N THR A 68 3.09 -7.06 -11.53
CA THR A 68 2.79 -5.91 -12.37
C THR A 68 4.03 -5.44 -13.12
N GLY A 69 5.17 -5.30 -12.43
CA GLY A 69 6.44 -4.96 -13.07
C GLY A 69 6.82 -5.92 -14.20
N LEU A 70 6.68 -7.24 -13.96
CA LEU A 70 6.96 -8.28 -14.94
C LEU A 70 5.98 -8.24 -16.13
N GLY A 71 4.67 -8.19 -15.84
CA GLY A 71 3.63 -8.12 -16.87
C GLY A 71 3.79 -6.89 -17.76
N PHE A 72 4.21 -5.77 -17.17
CA PHE A 72 4.46 -4.54 -17.88
C PHE A 72 5.71 -4.60 -18.75
N ALA A 73 6.78 -5.26 -18.29
CA ALA A 73 7.97 -5.50 -19.11
C ALA A 73 7.64 -6.39 -20.32
N VAL A 74 6.85 -7.45 -20.12
CA VAL A 74 6.37 -8.32 -21.21
C VAL A 74 5.47 -7.55 -22.17
N TYR A 75 4.52 -6.78 -21.65
CA TYR A 75 3.65 -5.94 -22.48
C TYR A 75 4.46 -4.95 -23.32
N ALA A 76 5.39 -4.21 -22.70
CA ALA A 76 6.18 -3.21 -23.39
C ALA A 76 7.06 -3.82 -24.49
N THR A 77 7.66 -4.99 -24.24
CA THR A 77 8.44 -5.70 -25.27
C THR A 77 7.57 -6.19 -26.42
N MET A 78 6.38 -6.74 -26.14
CA MET A 78 5.43 -7.16 -27.18
C MET A 78 4.90 -5.98 -27.99
N ALA A 79 4.50 -4.88 -27.32
CA ALA A 79 4.00 -3.68 -27.97
C ALA A 79 5.06 -3.08 -28.93
N ALA A 80 6.31 -3.04 -28.48
CA ALA A 80 7.38 -2.48 -29.28
C ALA A 80 7.91 -3.43 -30.36
N GLN A 81 7.69 -4.75 -30.26
CA GLN A 81 7.84 -5.69 -31.38
C GLN A 81 6.75 -5.51 -32.44
N ALA A 82 5.49 -5.36 -32.01
CA ALA A 82 4.35 -5.17 -32.91
C ALA A 82 4.47 -3.87 -33.75
N ARG A 83 5.09 -2.83 -33.18
CA ARG A 83 5.32 -1.53 -33.84
C ARG A 83 6.70 -1.38 -34.51
N ALA A 84 7.40 -2.49 -34.75
CA ALA A 84 8.73 -2.45 -35.35
C ALA A 84 8.76 -1.77 -36.74
N LEU A 85 7.67 -1.89 -37.52
CA LEU A 85 7.53 -1.25 -38.84
C LEU A 85 7.43 0.28 -38.70
N GLU A 86 6.65 0.78 -37.75
CA GLU A 86 6.55 2.21 -37.46
C GLU A 86 7.90 2.79 -37.04
N PHE A 87 8.66 2.06 -36.21
CA PHE A 87 10.01 2.47 -35.82
C PHE A 87 11.00 2.45 -36.98
N ALA A 88 10.85 1.53 -37.94
CA ALA A 88 11.65 1.51 -39.16
C ALA A 88 11.38 2.77 -40.01
N ILE A 89 10.10 3.17 -40.16
CA ILE A 89 9.71 4.39 -40.87
C ILE A 89 10.25 5.65 -40.16
N LEU A 90 10.15 5.72 -38.83
CA LEU A 90 10.71 6.84 -38.07
C LEU A 90 12.24 6.93 -38.26
N ARG A 91 12.91 5.79 -38.32
CA ARG A 91 14.36 5.74 -38.55
C ARG A 91 14.75 6.17 -39.97
N THR A 92 13.95 5.88 -40.99
CA THR A 92 14.21 6.39 -42.36
C THR A 92 13.97 7.90 -42.47
N MET A 93 13.06 8.46 -41.64
CA MET A 93 12.89 9.90 -41.48
C MET A 93 14.01 10.58 -40.65
N GLY A 94 15.01 9.83 -40.17
CA GLY A 94 16.17 10.38 -39.47
C GLY A 94 16.04 10.46 -37.94
N PHE A 95 14.98 9.88 -37.34
CA PHE A 95 14.88 9.82 -35.88
C PHE A 95 15.95 8.91 -35.27
N SER A 96 16.60 9.41 -34.22
CA SER A 96 17.57 8.63 -33.44
C SER A 96 16.87 7.59 -32.55
N SER A 97 17.56 6.48 -32.24
CA SER A 97 17.05 5.44 -31.33
C SER A 97 16.65 5.98 -29.95
N ARG A 98 17.28 7.07 -29.49
CA ARG A 98 16.96 7.71 -28.21
C ARG A 98 15.63 8.46 -28.26
N GLN A 99 15.30 9.08 -29.39
CA GLN A 99 14.02 9.77 -29.57
C GLN A 99 12.85 8.78 -29.65
N VAL A 100 13.03 7.66 -30.35
CA VAL A 100 12.02 6.59 -30.40
C VAL A 100 11.78 6.02 -28.99
N LEU A 101 12.84 5.78 -28.23
CA LEU A 101 12.72 5.33 -26.84
C LEU A 101 12.02 6.36 -25.93
N GLY A 102 12.30 7.65 -26.12
CA GLY A 102 11.63 8.73 -25.41
C GLY A 102 10.11 8.75 -25.68
N LEU A 103 9.71 8.53 -26.93
CA LEU A 103 8.30 8.44 -27.32
C LEU A 103 7.60 7.24 -26.66
N VAL A 104 8.23 6.06 -26.71
CA VAL A 104 7.69 4.84 -26.05
C VAL A 104 7.57 5.05 -24.55
N SER A 105 8.58 5.68 -23.92
CA SER A 105 8.55 5.98 -22.49
C SER A 105 7.42 6.96 -22.13
N PHE A 106 7.14 7.94 -22.99
CA PHE A 106 6.06 8.91 -22.82
C PHE A 106 4.68 8.26 -22.98
N GLU A 107 4.50 7.41 -23.99
CA GLU A 107 3.27 6.60 -24.12
C GLU A 107 3.06 5.74 -22.86
N GLN A 108 4.15 5.14 -22.39
CA GLN A 108 4.09 4.28 -21.22
C GLN A 108 3.72 5.05 -19.95
N LEU A 109 4.21 6.29 -19.81
CA LEU A 109 3.83 7.19 -18.72
C LEU A 109 2.32 7.45 -18.71
N PHE A 110 1.70 7.61 -19.88
CA PHE A 110 0.25 7.81 -19.98
C PHE A 110 -0.53 6.58 -19.51
N VAL A 111 -0.10 5.38 -19.93
CA VAL A 111 -0.68 4.11 -19.48
C VAL A 111 -0.54 3.93 -17.96
N ILE A 112 0.63 4.26 -17.40
CA ILE A 112 0.87 4.22 -15.95
C ILE A 112 -0.04 5.19 -15.23
N ALA A 113 -0.08 6.45 -15.67
CA ALA A 113 -0.91 7.47 -15.04
C ALA A 113 -2.40 7.07 -15.05
N ALA A 114 -2.89 6.55 -16.18
CA ALA A 114 -4.25 6.04 -16.28
C ALA A 114 -4.49 4.85 -15.35
N GLY A 115 -3.56 3.90 -15.29
CA GLY A 115 -3.64 2.73 -14.41
C GLY A 115 -3.63 3.11 -12.93
N VAL A 116 -2.75 4.02 -12.51
CA VAL A 116 -2.69 4.55 -11.15
C VAL A 116 -3.96 5.30 -10.79
N ALA A 117 -4.47 6.15 -11.69
CA ALA A 117 -5.72 6.88 -11.49
C ALA A 117 -6.90 5.92 -11.32
N ALA A 118 -7.04 4.94 -12.22
CA ALA A 118 -8.08 3.92 -12.14
C ALA A 118 -7.96 3.07 -10.87
N GLY A 119 -6.75 2.62 -10.52
CA GLY A 119 -6.48 1.84 -9.31
C GLY A 119 -6.80 2.62 -8.03
N THR A 120 -6.47 3.91 -7.98
CA THR A 120 -6.79 4.79 -6.85
C THR A 120 -8.31 5.00 -6.73
N PHE A 121 -8.96 5.25 -7.87
CA PHE A 121 -10.40 5.49 -7.93
C PHE A 121 -11.20 4.25 -7.52
N LEU A 122 -10.75 3.05 -7.88
CA LEU A 122 -11.38 1.79 -7.47
C LEU A 122 -11.00 1.38 -6.05
N GLY A 123 -9.75 1.63 -5.63
CA GLY A 123 -9.24 1.23 -4.33
C GLY A 123 -9.86 1.99 -3.17
N PHE A 124 -10.15 3.28 -3.31
CA PHE A 124 -10.70 4.09 -2.22
C PHE A 124 -12.12 3.65 -1.78
N PRO A 125 -13.10 3.46 -2.69
CA PRO A 125 -14.40 2.90 -2.34
C PRO A 125 -14.30 1.48 -1.79
N LEU A 126 -13.45 0.63 -2.38
CA LEU A 126 -13.25 -0.75 -1.90
C LEU A 126 -12.73 -0.77 -0.46
N GLY A 127 -11.75 0.07 -0.12
CA GLY A 127 -11.24 0.20 1.24
C GLY A 127 -12.33 0.64 2.23
N ARG A 128 -13.18 1.60 1.83
CA ARG A 128 -14.31 2.03 2.65
C ARG A 128 -15.35 0.92 2.86
N LEU A 129 -15.63 0.13 1.83
CA LEU A 129 -16.54 -1.02 1.91
C LEU A 129 -15.98 -2.08 2.87
N MET A 130 -14.69 -2.41 2.75
CA MET A 130 -14.03 -3.41 3.60
C MET A 130 -14.07 -3.04 5.08
N ILE A 131 -13.84 -1.77 5.45
CA ILE A 131 -13.98 -1.32 6.84
C ILE A 131 -15.41 -1.56 7.36
N GLY A 132 -16.42 -1.31 6.53
CA GLY A 132 -17.82 -1.55 6.88
C GLY A 132 -18.13 -3.02 7.12
N TYR A 133 -17.60 -3.93 6.30
CA TYR A 133 -17.81 -5.38 6.48
C TYR A 133 -16.98 -6.01 7.61
N LEU A 134 -15.76 -5.51 7.85
CA LEU A 134 -14.92 -5.95 8.97
C LEU A 134 -15.44 -5.44 10.31
N GLY A 135 -16.13 -4.29 10.30
CA GLY A 135 -16.78 -3.70 11.46
C GLY A 135 -18.16 -4.27 11.75
N VAL A 136 -18.45 -5.54 11.48
CA VAL A 136 -19.69 -6.20 11.93
C VAL A 136 -19.30 -7.31 12.91
N THR A 137 -19.76 -7.22 14.15
CA THR A 137 -19.55 -8.31 15.13
C THR A 137 -20.35 -9.55 14.72
N GLU A 138 -19.97 -10.74 15.21
CA GLU A 138 -20.69 -12.01 14.93
C GLU A 138 -22.20 -11.94 15.23
N SER A 139 -22.63 -10.96 16.05
CA SER A 139 -24.01 -10.68 16.42
C SER A 139 -24.76 -9.69 15.50
N GLY A 140 -24.12 -9.18 14.44
CA GLY A 140 -24.73 -8.24 13.48
C GLY A 140 -24.87 -6.79 13.98
N ASN A 141 -24.29 -6.47 15.14
CA ASN A 141 -24.35 -5.13 15.73
C ASN A 141 -23.11 -4.30 15.39
N GLU A 142 -23.29 -2.98 15.29
CA GLU A 142 -22.21 -2.03 15.05
C GLU A 142 -21.24 -2.03 16.25
N PRO A 143 -19.93 -2.23 16.04
CA PRO A 143 -18.92 -2.26 17.10
C PRO A 143 -18.92 -0.94 17.85
N VAL A 144 -18.96 -1.02 19.18
CA VAL A 144 -18.76 0.12 20.06
C VAL A 144 -17.36 -0.01 20.67
N PRO A 145 -16.44 0.95 20.46
CA PRO A 145 -16.58 2.21 19.73
C PRO A 145 -16.55 2.05 18.19
N PRO A 146 -17.19 2.98 17.44
CA PRO A 146 -17.29 2.89 15.97
C PRO A 146 -15.92 2.92 15.30
N LEU A 147 -15.74 2.06 14.28
CA LEU A 147 -14.53 2.04 13.47
C LEU A 147 -14.45 3.33 12.64
N VAL A 148 -13.60 4.25 13.08
CA VAL A 148 -13.26 5.45 12.32
C VAL A 148 -12.18 5.10 11.29
N SER A 149 -12.46 5.37 10.01
CA SER A 149 -11.46 5.24 8.95
C SER A 149 -10.37 6.29 9.15
N GLN A 150 -9.17 5.84 9.53
CA GLN A 150 -7.98 6.69 9.62
C GLN A 150 -7.01 6.29 8.51
N VAL A 151 -6.78 7.22 7.59
CA VAL A 151 -5.81 7.03 6.51
C VAL A 151 -4.44 7.51 6.97
N SER A 152 -3.49 6.58 7.05
CA SER A 152 -2.08 6.91 7.29
C SER A 152 -1.46 7.47 6.02
N TRP A 153 -1.34 8.80 5.94
CA TRP A 153 -0.64 9.47 4.83
C TRP A 153 0.80 8.98 4.61
N PRO A 154 1.60 8.69 5.66
CA PRO A 154 2.92 8.08 5.47
C PRO A 154 2.86 6.72 4.77
N ALA A 155 1.90 5.86 5.13
CA ALA A 155 1.73 4.57 4.47
C ALA A 155 1.33 4.73 2.99
N VAL A 156 0.41 5.64 2.71
CA VAL A 156 -0.01 5.99 1.34
C VAL A 156 1.19 6.48 0.52
N LEU A 157 2.03 7.36 1.09
CA LEU A 157 3.23 7.85 0.43
C LEU A 157 4.21 6.71 0.11
N THR A 158 4.46 5.81 1.06
CA THR A 158 5.32 4.64 0.85
C THR A 158 4.82 3.76 -0.28
N VAL A 159 3.50 3.51 -0.35
CA VAL A 159 2.88 2.75 -1.44
C VAL A 159 3.12 3.44 -2.79
N TYR A 160 2.85 4.75 -2.90
CA TYR A 160 3.09 5.48 -4.15
C TYR A 160 4.57 5.55 -4.55
N LEU A 161 5.48 5.71 -3.58
CA LEU A 161 6.91 5.70 -3.84
C LEU A 161 7.39 4.33 -4.32
N SER A 162 6.92 3.24 -3.71
CA SER A 162 7.26 1.88 -4.14
C SER A 162 6.76 1.59 -5.56
N LEU A 163 5.55 2.04 -5.88
CA LEU A 163 4.96 1.92 -7.21
C LEU A 163 5.74 2.74 -8.25
N ALA A 164 6.09 3.98 -7.92
CA ALA A 164 6.93 4.83 -8.76
C ALA A 164 8.32 4.20 -9.00
N ALA A 165 8.92 3.60 -7.97
CA ALA A 165 10.20 2.91 -8.09
C ALA A 165 10.12 1.69 -9.02
N VAL A 166 9.08 0.87 -8.90
CA VAL A 166 8.85 -0.28 -9.80
C VAL A 166 8.65 0.18 -11.24
N PHE A 167 7.83 1.20 -11.48
CA PHE A 167 7.64 1.71 -12.84
C PHE A 167 8.91 2.34 -13.42
N ALA A 168 9.67 3.11 -12.64
CA ALA A 168 10.96 3.64 -13.06
C ALA A 168 11.95 2.52 -13.40
N ALA A 169 11.98 1.45 -12.60
CA ALA A 169 12.79 0.28 -12.87
C ALA A 169 12.37 -0.41 -14.18
N THR A 170 11.07 -0.57 -14.43
CA THR A 170 10.58 -1.19 -15.68
C THR A 170 10.88 -0.34 -16.91
N ILE A 171 10.68 0.99 -16.85
CA ILE A 171 11.05 1.91 -17.94
C ILE A 171 12.56 1.87 -18.20
N THR A 172 13.38 1.85 -17.15
CA THR A 172 14.83 1.78 -17.26
C THR A 172 15.29 0.44 -17.84
N ALA A 173 14.68 -0.67 -17.41
CA ALA A 173 14.96 -1.99 -17.95
C ALA A 173 14.62 -2.07 -19.45
N LEU A 174 13.46 -1.52 -19.85
CA LEU A 174 13.08 -1.41 -21.26
C LEU A 174 14.10 -0.59 -22.05
N ALA A 175 14.48 0.59 -21.56
CA ALA A 175 15.52 1.42 -22.16
C ALA A 175 16.86 0.69 -22.32
N ALA A 176 17.27 -0.08 -21.32
CA ALA A 176 18.50 -0.87 -21.35
C ALA A 176 18.44 -2.01 -22.38
N VAL A 177 17.33 -2.75 -22.45
CA VAL A 177 17.13 -3.82 -23.44
C VAL A 177 17.18 -3.25 -24.86
N TYR A 178 16.47 -2.15 -25.11
CA TYR A 178 16.45 -1.50 -26.42
C TYR A 178 17.81 -0.95 -26.84
N SER A 179 18.54 -0.31 -25.92
CA SER A 179 19.88 0.21 -26.23
C SER A 179 20.88 -0.90 -26.53
N ARG A 180 20.84 -2.03 -25.80
CA ARG A 180 21.70 -3.20 -26.08
C ARG A 180 21.43 -3.80 -27.47
N LEU A 181 20.16 -3.91 -27.88
CA LEU A 181 19.79 -4.40 -29.21
C LEU A 181 20.28 -3.47 -30.33
N ALA A 182 20.28 -2.16 -30.11
CA ALA A 182 20.81 -1.19 -31.07
C ALA A 182 22.35 -1.26 -31.20
N VAL A 183 23.07 -1.49 -30.09
CA VAL A 183 24.53 -1.62 -30.08
C VAL A 183 25.00 -2.86 -30.83
N HIS A 184 24.32 -4.00 -30.67
CA HIS A 184 24.65 -5.24 -31.40
C HIS A 184 24.46 -5.13 -32.92
N ARG A 185 23.53 -4.29 -33.41
CA ARG A 185 23.37 -4.05 -34.87
C ARG A 185 24.45 -3.14 -35.45
N ALA A 186 24.99 -2.20 -34.68
CA ALA A 186 26.03 -1.29 -35.17
C ALA A 186 27.35 -2.03 -35.48
N LEU A 187 27.69 -3.07 -34.71
CA LEU A 187 28.89 -3.90 -34.94
C LEU A 187 28.84 -4.70 -36.25
N ARG A 188 27.64 -5.07 -36.74
CA ARG A 188 27.48 -5.86 -37.97
C ARG A 188 27.49 -5.05 -39.26
N ILE A 189 27.36 -3.73 -39.18
CA ILE A 189 27.42 -2.83 -40.35
C ILE A 189 28.87 -2.42 -40.65
N GLY A 190 29.81 -2.61 -39.73
CA GLY A 190 31.24 -2.39 -39.96
C GLY A 190 31.96 -3.54 -40.69
N GLU A 191 31.26 -4.64 -41.00
CA GLU A 191 31.82 -5.81 -41.70
C GLU A 191 31.41 -5.89 -43.18
N VAL A 192 30.78 -4.85 -43.75
CA VAL A 192 30.36 -4.81 -45.15
C VAL A 192 31.04 -3.67 -45.91
#